data_AF-A0A842YC50-F1
#
_entry.id   AF-A0A842YC50-F1
#
_cell.length_a   1.000
_cell.length_b   1.000
_cell.length_c   1.000
_cell.angle_alpha   90.00
_cell.angle_beta   90.00
_cell.angle_gamma   90.00
#
_symmetry.space_group_name_H-M   'P 1'
#
loop_
_entity.id
_entity.type
_entity.pdbx_description
1 polymer ?
#
loop_
_entity_poly.entity_id
_entity_poly.type
_entity_poly.pdbx_seq_one_letter_code
_entity_poly.pdbx_strand_id
1 'polypeptide(L)'
;ERPGEIKDLRSSNVICIDGCSVQCATKMVEKHSAREFESIEVSAIPDLEDSGANEKARRVADMVLQLRTPESASITKTIDSEQSELDYLTEMIDKFILRVKKGLFYSDNDFWVQREGDLVRIGLSDLLQQMVSDVFFVDLADVGIHVEFGDELGSFESTKIAIEIITPLSGTVVEKNTILEDSPELVNEDPYGKGWLYVISPDDISELDLLKPANEYMTYGVEKAKHELGKKVSK
;
A
#
# COMPACT_ATOMS: atom_id res chain seq x y z
N GLU A 1 11.83 23.96 30.27
CA GLU A 1 13.02 23.42 29.57
C GLU A 1 12.63 23.24 28.10
N ARG A 2 13.52 23.53 27.14
CA ARG A 2 13.18 23.48 25.71
C ARG A 2 13.04 22.01 25.27
N PRO A 3 12.04 21.65 24.46
CA PRO A 3 11.98 20.35 23.81
C PRO A 3 13.24 20.15 22.95
N GLY A 4 14.04 19.12 23.23
CA GLY A 4 15.20 18.72 22.41
C GLY A 4 16.57 18.68 23.09
N GLU A 5 16.72 19.17 24.32
CA GLU A 5 17.99 19.03 25.06
C GLU A 5 17.90 17.85 26.06
N ILE A 6 18.44 16.70 25.65
CA ILE A 6 18.68 15.56 26.54
C ILE A 6 19.92 15.90 27.39
N LYS A 7 19.76 15.98 28.73
CA LYS A 7 20.89 16.08 29.66
C LYS A 7 21.81 14.88 29.48
N ASP A 8 23.12 15.10 29.55
CA ASP A 8 24.17 14.07 29.53
C ASP A 8 23.74 12.82 30.33
N LEU A 9 23.44 11.72 29.63
CA LEU A 9 22.92 10.45 30.21
C LEU A 9 24.01 9.65 30.96
N ARG A 10 25.14 10.28 31.24
CA ARG A 10 26.40 9.64 31.67
C ARG A 10 26.35 8.96 33.05
N SER A 11 25.25 9.07 33.79
CA SER A 11 25.12 8.52 35.16
C SER A 11 24.03 7.47 35.35
N SER A 12 23.34 7.02 34.29
CA SER A 12 22.24 6.05 34.43
C SER A 12 22.35 4.93 33.41
N ASN A 13 22.02 3.70 33.82
CA ASN A 13 21.86 2.59 32.88
C ASN A 13 20.65 2.91 31.99
N VAL A 14 20.89 3.04 30.69
CA VAL A 14 19.87 3.39 29.69
C VAL A 14 19.36 2.08 29.08
N ILE A 15 18.05 1.85 29.16
CA ILE A 15 17.35 0.82 28.38
C ILE A 15 16.66 1.54 27.24
N CYS A 16 17.01 1.17 26.01
CA CYS A 16 16.44 1.74 24.80
C CYS A 16 15.36 0.78 24.26
N ILE A 17 14.18 1.30 23.97
CA ILE A 17 13.06 0.52 23.44
C ILE A 17 12.68 1.09 22.07
N ASP A 18 12.86 0.31 21.02
CA ASP A 18 12.51 0.67 19.66
C ASP A 18 11.19 0.02 19.24
N GLY A 19 10.22 0.84 18.85
CA GLY A 19 8.88 0.39 18.47
C GLY A 19 8.77 -0.20 17.06
N CYS A 20 9.81 -0.05 16.23
CA CYS A 20 9.86 -0.57 14.87
C CYS A 20 11.32 -0.79 14.42
N SER A 21 11.49 -1.50 13.31
CA SER A 21 12.79 -1.87 12.72
C SER A 21 13.67 -0.68 12.29
N VAL A 22 13.14 0.54 12.32
CA VAL A 22 13.89 1.76 11.97
C VAL A 22 14.90 2.15 13.06
N GLN A 23 14.70 1.65 14.29
CA GLN A 23 15.64 1.77 15.43
C GLN A 23 16.05 3.21 15.75
N CYS A 24 15.09 4.15 15.66
CA CYS A 24 15.32 5.57 15.84
C CYS A 24 15.81 5.93 17.25
N ALA A 25 15.32 5.24 18.28
CA ALA A 25 15.73 5.50 19.67
C ALA A 25 17.14 4.98 19.93
N THR A 26 17.47 3.77 19.42
CA THR A 26 18.84 3.22 19.54
C THR A 26 19.86 4.14 18.88
N LYS A 27 19.61 4.57 17.63
CA LYS A 27 20.49 5.52 16.91
C LYS A 27 20.64 6.85 17.64
N MET A 28 19.59 7.31 18.31
CA MET A 28 19.64 8.53 19.12
C MET A 28 20.48 8.34 20.39
N VAL A 29 20.35 7.19 21.06
CA VAL A 29 21.15 6.87 22.26
C VAL A 29 22.62 6.68 21.90
N GLU A 30 22.96 5.97 20.83
CA GLU A 30 24.34 5.81 20.34
C GLU A 30 25.03 7.15 20.06
N LYS A 31 24.28 8.09 19.45
CA LYS A 31 24.80 9.41 19.09
C LYS A 31 25.08 10.30 20.31
N HIS A 32 24.40 10.04 21.43
CA HIS A 32 24.43 10.91 22.61
C HIS A 32 24.97 10.25 23.89
N SER A 33 25.21 8.95 23.90
CA SER A 33 25.63 8.19 25.07
C SER A 33 26.92 7.42 24.79
N ALA A 34 27.99 7.71 25.55
CA ALA A 34 29.33 7.18 25.31
C ALA A 34 29.65 5.85 26.02
N ARG A 35 28.64 5.06 26.46
CA ARG A 35 28.82 3.78 27.18
C ARG A 35 27.71 2.76 26.88
N GLU A 36 28.00 1.49 27.19
CA GLU A 36 27.14 0.31 27.02
C GLU A 36 25.67 0.55 27.43
N PHE A 37 24.73 0.21 26.54
CA PHE A 37 23.29 0.28 26.75
C PHE A 37 22.62 -0.99 26.20
N GLU A 38 21.44 -1.32 26.73
CA GLU A 38 20.65 -2.46 26.26
C GLU A 38 19.53 -1.95 25.35
N SER A 39 19.48 -2.45 24.11
CA SER A 39 18.40 -2.17 23.16
C SER A 39 17.41 -3.33 23.10
N ILE A 40 16.13 -3.00 23.04
CA ILE A 40 15.03 -3.95 22.91
C ILE A 40 14.15 -3.51 21.75
N GLU A 41 14.01 -4.38 20.74
CA GLU A 41 13.10 -4.16 19.62
C GLU A 41 11.73 -4.79 19.92
N VAL A 42 10.69 -3.95 19.98
CA VAL A 42 9.34 -4.38 20.37
C VAL A 42 8.63 -5.16 19.25
N SER A 43 8.97 -4.89 17.98
CA SER A 43 8.48 -5.66 16.83
C SER A 43 8.92 -7.12 16.84
N ALA A 44 9.95 -7.47 17.62
CA ALA A 44 10.49 -8.82 17.73
C ALA A 44 9.93 -9.62 18.92
N ILE A 45 8.86 -9.16 19.60
CA ILE A 45 8.23 -9.94 20.68
C ILE A 45 7.06 -10.78 20.14
N PRO A 46 7.39 -11.91 19.53
CA PRO A 46 6.78 -13.18 19.88
C PRO A 46 7.83 -14.10 20.54
N ASP A 47 7.48 -14.69 21.68
CA ASP A 47 8.21 -15.75 22.41
C ASP A 47 9.62 -15.41 22.93
N LEU A 48 9.66 -14.64 24.01
CA LEU A 48 10.83 -14.41 24.89
C LEU A 48 11.22 -15.66 25.71
N GLU A 49 11.40 -16.82 25.07
CA GLU A 49 12.03 -17.97 25.72
C GLU A 49 13.51 -18.13 25.38
N ASP A 50 14.01 -17.64 24.23
CA ASP A 50 15.37 -18.02 23.76
C ASP A 50 16.25 -16.88 23.21
N SER A 51 16.09 -15.65 23.68
CA SER A 51 16.91 -14.51 23.21
C SER A 51 17.96 -14.01 24.21
N GLY A 52 18.56 -14.88 25.02
CA GLY A 52 19.72 -14.52 25.87
C GLY A 52 19.52 -13.28 26.78
N ALA A 53 18.27 -12.84 26.97
CA ALA A 53 17.94 -11.58 27.60
C ALA A 53 18.17 -11.69 29.11
N ASN A 54 18.83 -10.69 29.68
CA ASN A 54 19.09 -10.68 31.12
C ASN A 54 17.77 -10.54 31.92
N GLU A 55 17.82 -10.86 33.21
CA GLU A 55 16.65 -10.85 34.09
C GLU A 55 15.95 -9.48 34.18
N LYS A 56 16.68 -8.38 33.93
CA LYS A 56 16.10 -7.03 33.90
C LYS A 56 15.29 -6.78 32.63
N ALA A 57 15.79 -7.19 31.47
CA ALA A 57 15.06 -7.10 30.20
C ALA A 57 13.77 -7.91 30.24
N ARG A 58 13.80 -9.12 30.81
CA ARG A 58 12.59 -9.93 31.06
C ARG A 58 11.60 -9.22 31.98
N ARG A 59 12.07 -8.61 33.07
CA ARG A 59 11.20 -7.89 34.01
C ARG A 59 10.56 -6.65 33.41
N VAL A 60 11.27 -5.93 32.53
CA VAL A 60 10.72 -4.79 31.79
C VAL A 60 9.69 -5.27 30.76
N ALA A 61 9.97 -6.36 30.04
CA ALA A 61 9.02 -6.97 29.11
C ALA A 61 7.75 -7.46 29.84
N ASP A 62 7.88 -8.10 30.99
CA ASP A 62 6.76 -8.53 31.83
C ASP A 62 5.94 -7.35 32.35
N MET A 63 6.59 -6.26 32.78
CA MET A 63 5.89 -5.03 33.18
C MET A 63 5.13 -4.41 32.00
N VAL A 64 5.71 -4.40 30.81
CA VAL A 64 5.04 -3.90 29.59
C VAL A 64 3.86 -4.80 29.21
N LEU A 65 4.00 -6.12 29.33
CA LEU A 65 2.92 -7.09 29.12
C LEU A 65 1.80 -6.95 30.16
N GLN A 66 2.13 -6.64 31.42
CA GLN A 66 1.15 -6.39 32.49
C GLN A 66 0.43 -5.05 32.34
N LEU A 67 1.07 -4.06 31.72
CA LEU A 67 0.46 -2.78 31.34
C LEU A 67 -0.38 -2.88 30.06
N ARG A 68 -0.29 -4.00 29.33
CA ARG A 68 -1.09 -4.28 28.14
C ARG A 68 -2.52 -4.62 28.58
N THR A 69 -3.38 -3.62 28.65
CA THR A 69 -4.82 -3.89 28.76
C THR A 69 -5.29 -4.60 27.49
N PRO A 70 -6.25 -5.54 27.57
CA PRO A 70 -6.84 -6.17 26.38
C PRO A 70 -7.41 -5.15 25.37
N GLU A 71 -7.66 -3.90 25.78
CA GLU A 71 -7.97 -2.78 24.89
C GLU A 71 -6.84 -2.44 23.92
N SER A 72 -5.56 -2.53 24.27
CA SER A 72 -4.45 -2.13 23.39
C SER A 72 -4.26 -3.04 22.16
N ALA A 73 -4.53 -4.34 22.30
CA ALA A 73 -4.57 -5.26 21.15
C ALA A 73 -5.84 -5.07 20.29
N SER A 74 -6.93 -4.59 20.90
CA SER A 74 -8.14 -4.18 20.19
C SER A 74 -7.91 -2.87 19.44
N ILE A 75 -7.20 -1.91 20.04
CA ILE A 75 -6.83 -0.62 19.45
C ILE A 75 -5.96 -0.81 18.20
N THR A 76 -4.98 -1.73 18.17
CA THR A 76 -4.19 -1.97 16.94
C THR A 76 -5.05 -2.49 15.78
N LYS A 77 -5.99 -3.41 16.06
CA LYS A 77 -6.97 -3.86 15.05
C LYS A 77 -7.96 -2.77 14.64
N THR A 78 -8.34 -1.91 15.57
CA THR A 78 -9.32 -0.84 15.34
C THR A 78 -8.69 0.31 14.54
N ILE A 79 -7.42 0.64 14.80
CA ILE A 79 -6.64 1.65 14.06
C ILE A 79 -6.41 1.21 12.61
N ASP A 80 -6.00 -0.05 12.36
CA ASP A 80 -5.84 -0.56 10.98
C ASP A 80 -7.17 -0.59 10.21
N SER A 81 -8.29 -0.95 10.88
CA SER A 81 -9.61 -0.97 10.24
C SER A 81 -10.17 0.43 9.99
N GLU A 82 -9.93 1.40 10.88
CA GLU A 82 -10.38 2.79 10.72
C GLU A 82 -9.53 3.56 9.70
N GLN A 83 -8.22 3.30 9.62
CA GLN A 83 -7.36 3.86 8.57
C GLN A 83 -7.72 3.33 7.18
N SER A 84 -8.01 2.03 7.07
CA SER A 84 -8.55 1.40 5.86
C SER A 84 -9.86 2.06 5.41
N GLU A 85 -10.79 2.40 6.31
CA GLU A 85 -12.02 3.10 5.89
C GLU A 85 -11.79 4.57 5.49
N LEU A 86 -10.79 5.24 6.07
CA LEU A 86 -10.47 6.63 5.72
C LEU A 86 -9.76 6.76 4.37
N ASP A 87 -9.03 5.75 3.92
CA ASP A 87 -8.27 5.80 2.67
C ASP A 87 -9.11 5.51 1.42
N TYR A 88 -10.30 4.94 1.58
CA TYR A 88 -11.16 4.57 0.46
C TYR A 88 -12.48 5.36 0.46
N LEU A 89 -13.00 5.57 -0.75
CA LEU A 89 -14.42 5.80 -0.99
C LEU A 89 -15.04 4.44 -1.26
N THR A 90 -16.20 4.18 -0.68
CA THR A 90 -16.91 2.91 -0.86
C THR A 90 -18.37 3.14 -1.19
N GLU A 91 -18.88 2.38 -2.15
CA GLU A 91 -20.29 2.42 -2.55
C GLU A 91 -20.79 1.00 -2.79
N MET A 92 -21.99 0.69 -2.29
CA MET A 92 -22.61 -0.62 -2.48
C MET A 92 -23.44 -0.61 -3.76
N ILE A 93 -23.18 -1.56 -4.66
CA ILE A 93 -23.85 -1.70 -5.95
C ILE A 93 -24.37 -3.14 -6.06
N ASP A 94 -25.67 -3.32 -5.80
CA ASP A 94 -26.32 -4.63 -5.67
C ASP A 94 -25.61 -5.52 -4.64
N LYS A 95 -24.88 -6.56 -5.08
CA LYS A 95 -24.15 -7.50 -4.22
C LYS A 95 -22.66 -7.21 -4.10
N PHE A 96 -22.18 -6.16 -4.76
CA PHE A 96 -20.75 -5.83 -4.82
C PHE A 96 -20.49 -4.50 -4.10
N ILE A 97 -19.29 -4.37 -3.55
CA ILE A 97 -18.79 -3.11 -2.97
C ILE A 97 -17.73 -2.58 -3.92
N LEU A 98 -17.94 -1.38 -4.45
CA LEU A 98 -16.93 -0.67 -5.23
C LEU A 98 -16.03 0.10 -4.27
N ARG A 99 -14.71 -0.10 -4.36
CA ARG A 99 -13.71 0.63 -3.58
C ARG A 99 -12.85 1.52 -4.48
N VAL A 100 -12.76 2.80 -4.15
CA VAL A 100 -11.90 3.76 -4.86
C VAL A 100 -10.93 4.39 -3.86
N LYS A 101 -9.63 4.19 -4.04
CA LYS A 101 -8.60 4.73 -3.15
C LYS A 101 -8.47 6.24 -3.33
N LYS A 102 -8.48 6.99 -2.23
CA LYS A 102 -8.28 8.44 -2.23
C LYS A 102 -6.81 8.77 -2.54
N GLY A 103 -6.58 9.97 -3.05
CA GLY A 103 -5.23 10.44 -3.39
C GLY A 103 -4.63 9.84 -4.66
N LEU A 104 -5.41 9.04 -5.41
CA LEU A 104 -5.04 8.55 -6.73
C LEU A 104 -5.82 9.28 -7.83
N PHE A 105 -5.29 9.18 -9.05
CA PHE A 105 -5.95 9.57 -10.29
C PHE A 105 -6.41 8.32 -11.04
N TYR A 106 -7.42 8.46 -11.89
CA TYR A 106 -8.05 7.36 -12.59
C TYR A 106 -8.34 7.69 -14.06
N SER A 107 -8.03 6.77 -14.96
CA SER A 107 -8.34 6.91 -16.39
C SER A 107 -9.74 6.44 -16.73
N ASP A 108 -10.21 6.80 -17.93
CA ASP A 108 -11.51 6.33 -18.46
C ASP A 108 -11.56 4.83 -18.71
N ASN A 109 -10.37 4.22 -18.89
CA ASN A 109 -10.15 2.79 -19.03
C ASN A 109 -9.97 2.08 -17.67
N ASP A 110 -10.33 2.75 -16.57
CA ASP A 110 -10.39 2.18 -15.22
C ASP A 110 -9.04 1.74 -14.63
N PHE A 111 -7.94 2.38 -15.05
CA PHE A 111 -6.61 2.25 -14.44
C PHE A 111 -6.37 3.38 -13.45
N TRP A 112 -5.71 3.10 -12.33
CA TRP A 112 -5.28 4.12 -11.37
C TRP A 112 -3.84 4.54 -11.60
N VAL A 113 -3.52 5.76 -11.18
CA VAL A 113 -2.19 6.36 -11.21
C VAL A 113 -1.87 6.96 -9.84
N GLN A 114 -0.72 6.57 -9.28
CA GLN A 114 -0.16 7.08 -8.05
C GLN A 114 1.14 7.82 -8.36
N ARG A 115 1.23 9.09 -7.94
CA ARG A 115 2.47 9.84 -8.05
C ARG A 115 3.45 9.46 -6.94
N GLU A 116 4.68 9.14 -7.30
CA GLU A 116 5.78 8.79 -6.40
C GLU A 116 7.02 9.64 -6.73
N GLY A 117 7.01 10.88 -6.24
CA GLY A 117 8.04 11.87 -6.59
C GLY A 117 7.92 12.31 -8.06
N ASP A 118 8.93 11.96 -8.84
CA ASP A 118 9.00 12.23 -10.29
C ASP A 118 8.51 11.04 -11.14
N LEU A 119 8.25 9.90 -10.52
CA LEU A 119 7.71 8.72 -11.18
C LEU A 119 6.21 8.58 -10.89
N VAL A 120 5.55 7.75 -11.68
CA VAL A 120 4.18 7.34 -11.41
C VAL A 120 4.07 5.82 -11.43
N ARG A 121 3.31 5.27 -10.49
CA ARG A 121 2.93 3.86 -10.47
C ARG A 121 1.50 3.73 -10.98
N ILE A 122 1.24 2.69 -11.77
CA ILE A 122 -0.09 2.43 -12.32
C ILE A 122 -0.58 1.02 -11.99
N GLY A 123 -1.90 0.83 -11.98
CA GLY A 123 -2.53 -0.49 -11.79
C GLY A 123 -4.01 -0.50 -12.13
N LEU A 124 -4.66 -1.67 -11.99
CA LEU A 124 -6.10 -1.81 -12.25
C LEU A 124 -6.90 -1.24 -11.09
N SER A 125 -7.97 -0.50 -11.39
CA SER A 125 -8.94 -0.15 -10.34
C SER A 125 -9.75 -1.36 -9.88
N ASP A 126 -10.34 -1.24 -8.70
CA ASP A 126 -11.26 -2.25 -8.17
C ASP A 126 -12.48 -2.48 -9.08
N LEU A 127 -12.92 -1.44 -9.82
CA LEU A 127 -13.99 -1.58 -10.80
C LEU A 127 -13.56 -2.52 -11.94
N LEU A 128 -12.37 -2.30 -12.50
CA LEU A 128 -11.88 -3.07 -13.64
C LEU A 128 -11.69 -4.53 -13.28
N GLN A 129 -11.00 -4.82 -12.17
CA GLN A 129 -10.75 -6.19 -11.73
C GLN A 129 -12.06 -6.97 -11.48
N GLN A 130 -13.09 -6.32 -10.91
CA GLN A 130 -14.40 -6.95 -10.73
C GLN A 130 -15.13 -7.24 -12.05
N MET A 131 -14.97 -6.36 -13.05
CA MET A 131 -15.60 -6.56 -14.37
C MET A 131 -14.99 -7.74 -15.11
N VAL A 132 -13.66 -7.88 -15.05
CA VAL A 132 -12.92 -8.89 -15.79
C VAL A 132 -12.95 -10.25 -15.10
N SER A 133 -13.28 -10.32 -13.80
CA SER A 133 -13.26 -11.55 -12.99
C SER A 133 -11.84 -12.01 -12.68
N ASP A 134 -11.71 -13.22 -12.16
CA ASP A 134 -10.46 -13.91 -11.83
C ASP A 134 -9.48 -13.88 -13.02
N VAL A 135 -8.44 -13.07 -12.85
CA VAL A 135 -7.31 -12.95 -13.75
C VAL A 135 -6.35 -14.09 -13.48
N PHE A 136 -5.97 -14.82 -14.52
CA PHE A 136 -5.08 -15.98 -14.41
C PHE A 136 -3.80 -15.83 -15.24
N PHE A 137 -3.68 -14.75 -16.01
CA PHE A 137 -2.50 -14.47 -16.80
C PHE A 137 -2.34 -12.95 -16.96
N VAL A 138 -1.10 -12.47 -16.83
CA VAL A 138 -0.73 -11.08 -17.04
C VAL A 138 0.55 -11.09 -17.88
N ASP A 139 0.53 -10.39 -19.02
CA ASP A 139 1.68 -10.19 -19.89
C ASP A 139 2.08 -8.73 -19.87
N LEU A 140 3.26 -8.46 -19.31
CA LEU A 140 3.80 -7.12 -19.16
C LEU A 140 4.98 -6.92 -20.11
N ALA A 141 4.81 -5.98 -21.05
CA ALA A 141 5.86 -5.42 -21.88
C ALA A 141 7.11 -5.00 -21.08
N ASP A 142 8.27 -5.03 -21.73
CA ASP A 142 9.56 -4.89 -21.08
C ASP A 142 9.88 -3.46 -20.62
N VAL A 143 10.72 -3.35 -19.59
CA VAL A 143 11.24 -2.08 -19.10
C VAL A 143 12.09 -1.40 -20.17
N GLY A 144 12.01 -0.07 -20.25
CA GLY A 144 12.76 0.77 -21.17
C GLY A 144 12.00 1.14 -22.44
N ILE A 145 10.79 0.62 -22.64
CA ILE A 145 9.93 1.06 -23.74
C ILE A 145 9.33 2.43 -23.43
N HIS A 146 9.20 3.23 -24.48
CA HIS A 146 8.47 4.50 -24.47
C HIS A 146 7.06 4.26 -25.01
N VAL A 147 6.07 4.91 -24.40
CA VAL A 147 4.66 4.85 -24.78
C VAL A 147 4.04 6.24 -24.76
N GLU A 148 3.07 6.46 -25.62
CA GLU A 148 2.24 7.68 -25.64
C GLU A 148 0.92 7.43 -24.90
N PHE A 149 0.28 8.50 -24.40
CA PHE A 149 -1.04 8.40 -23.76
C PHE A 149 -2.02 7.58 -24.61
N GLY A 150 -2.61 6.53 -24.01
CA GLY A 150 -3.58 5.67 -24.69
C GLY A 150 -3.00 4.49 -25.47
N ASP A 151 -1.67 4.35 -25.53
CA ASP A 151 -1.02 3.17 -26.12
C ASP A 151 -1.23 1.90 -25.27
N GLU A 152 -1.08 0.76 -25.93
CA GLU A 152 -1.11 -0.56 -25.31
C GLU A 152 0.25 -0.89 -24.66
N LEU A 153 0.20 -1.34 -23.40
CA LEU A 153 1.35 -1.62 -22.57
C LEU A 153 1.23 -3.00 -21.92
N GLY A 154 0.90 -4.01 -22.73
CA GLY A 154 0.68 -5.38 -22.28
C GLY A 154 -0.79 -5.78 -22.23
N SER A 155 -1.09 -6.90 -21.58
CA SER A 155 -2.44 -7.44 -21.49
C SER A 155 -2.64 -8.30 -20.25
N PHE A 156 -3.89 -8.56 -19.90
CA PHE A 156 -4.24 -9.58 -18.92
C PHE A 156 -5.41 -10.42 -19.41
N GLU A 157 -5.44 -11.68 -19.00
CA GLU A 157 -6.49 -12.64 -19.33
C GLU A 157 -7.22 -13.13 -18.09
N SER A 158 -8.52 -13.24 -18.26
CA SER A 158 -9.46 -13.76 -17.28
C SER A 158 -10.31 -14.85 -17.91
N THR A 159 -11.08 -15.55 -17.09
CA THR A 159 -12.03 -16.57 -17.60
C THR A 159 -13.12 -15.98 -18.51
N LYS A 160 -13.33 -14.65 -18.47
CA LYS A 160 -14.37 -13.97 -19.25
C LYS A 160 -13.82 -13.32 -20.52
N ILE A 161 -12.63 -12.74 -20.45
CA ILE A 161 -12.11 -11.83 -21.48
C ILE A 161 -10.59 -11.68 -21.38
N ALA A 162 -9.96 -11.38 -22.51
CA ALA A 162 -8.60 -10.85 -22.60
C ALA A 162 -8.69 -9.35 -22.91
N ILE A 163 -7.98 -8.52 -22.14
CA ILE A 163 -8.01 -7.05 -22.27
C ILE A 163 -6.58 -6.51 -22.31
N GLU A 164 -6.37 -5.52 -23.17
CA GLU A 164 -5.13 -4.77 -23.27
C GLU A 164 -4.98 -3.76 -22.12
N ILE A 165 -3.75 -3.61 -21.62
CA ILE A 165 -3.40 -2.61 -20.63
C ILE A 165 -3.20 -1.29 -21.37
N ILE A 166 -4.03 -0.29 -21.10
CA ILE A 166 -3.92 1.01 -21.76
C ILE A 166 -3.19 1.98 -20.84
N THR A 167 -2.09 2.57 -21.31
CA THR A 167 -1.33 3.52 -20.51
C THR A 167 -2.12 4.81 -20.26
N PRO A 168 -2.21 5.29 -19.00
CA PRO A 168 -2.92 6.51 -18.66
C PRO A 168 -2.09 7.78 -18.84
N LEU A 169 -0.85 7.67 -19.32
CA LEU A 169 0.06 8.79 -19.60
C LEU A 169 1.20 8.38 -20.54
N SER A 170 1.82 9.38 -21.15
CA SER A 170 3.02 9.27 -21.98
C SER A 170 4.28 9.19 -21.11
N GLY A 171 5.22 8.32 -21.47
CA GLY A 171 6.49 8.22 -20.76
C GLY A 171 7.26 6.93 -21.03
N THR A 172 8.32 6.73 -20.25
CA THR A 172 9.17 5.54 -20.34
C THR A 172 8.90 4.59 -19.18
N VAL A 173 8.67 3.31 -19.45
CA VAL A 173 8.56 2.28 -18.41
C VAL A 173 9.90 2.09 -17.73
N VAL A 174 9.95 2.27 -16.41
CA VAL A 174 11.18 2.10 -15.61
C VAL A 174 11.13 0.87 -14.71
N GLU A 175 9.94 0.34 -14.44
CA GLU A 175 9.76 -0.89 -13.64
C GLU A 175 8.47 -1.60 -14.07
N LYS A 176 8.48 -2.94 -14.00
CA LYS A 176 7.29 -3.79 -14.18
C LYS A 176 7.15 -4.74 -12.99
N ASN A 177 5.92 -5.07 -12.61
CA ASN A 177 5.66 -5.97 -11.50
C ASN A 177 5.81 -7.44 -11.93
N THR A 178 7.02 -7.98 -11.85
CA THR A 178 7.31 -9.37 -12.24
C THR A 178 6.63 -10.40 -11.35
N ILE A 179 6.12 -10.01 -10.17
CA ILE A 179 5.38 -10.93 -9.28
C ILE A 179 4.10 -11.43 -9.96
N LEU A 180 3.50 -10.64 -10.85
CA LEU A 180 2.27 -10.99 -11.54
C LEU A 180 2.42 -12.13 -12.56
N GLU A 181 3.66 -12.47 -12.95
CA GLU A 181 3.93 -13.63 -13.80
C GLU A 181 3.65 -14.95 -13.06
N ASP A 182 3.94 -14.99 -11.75
CA ASP A 182 3.72 -16.14 -10.88
C ASP A 182 2.43 -16.05 -10.05
N SER A 183 1.93 -14.83 -9.81
CA SER A 183 0.77 -14.56 -8.95
C SER A 183 -0.17 -13.51 -9.58
N PRO A 184 -0.79 -13.82 -10.74
CA PRO A 184 -1.67 -12.90 -11.45
C PRO A 184 -2.90 -12.51 -10.62
N GLU A 185 -3.38 -13.35 -9.71
CA GLU A 185 -4.53 -13.12 -8.84
C GLU A 185 -4.39 -11.88 -7.95
N LEU A 186 -3.17 -11.38 -7.73
CA LEU A 186 -2.91 -10.17 -6.96
C LEU A 186 -3.60 -8.93 -7.53
N VAL A 187 -3.88 -8.88 -8.84
CA VAL A 187 -4.65 -7.78 -9.43
C VAL A 187 -6.11 -7.78 -8.96
N ASN A 188 -6.66 -8.94 -8.60
CA ASN A 188 -7.99 -9.06 -8.02
C ASN A 188 -7.98 -8.86 -6.50
N GLU A 189 -7.01 -9.47 -5.81
CA GLU A 189 -6.96 -9.48 -4.34
C GLU A 189 -6.55 -8.13 -3.74
N ASP A 190 -5.51 -7.49 -4.30
CA ASP A 190 -4.93 -6.26 -3.79
C ASP A 190 -4.61 -5.25 -4.92
N PRO A 191 -5.64 -4.78 -5.66
CA PRO A 191 -5.46 -3.94 -6.86
C PRO A 191 -4.70 -2.64 -6.61
N TYR A 192 -4.75 -2.10 -5.38
CA TYR A 192 -4.14 -0.82 -5.00
C TYR A 192 -2.86 -0.96 -4.17
N GLY A 193 -2.42 -2.20 -3.92
CA GLY A 193 -1.22 -2.54 -3.19
C GLY A 193 -0.31 -3.40 -4.06
N LYS A 194 -0.30 -4.71 -3.83
CA LYS A 194 0.58 -5.67 -4.53
C LYS A 194 0.24 -5.87 -6.01
N GLY A 195 -0.97 -5.55 -6.44
CA GLY A 195 -1.46 -5.70 -7.81
C GLY A 195 -1.12 -4.55 -8.77
N TRP A 196 -0.12 -3.73 -8.46
CA TRP A 196 0.37 -2.69 -9.39
C TRP A 196 1.00 -3.31 -10.64
N LEU A 197 1.00 -2.61 -11.77
CA LEU A 197 1.49 -3.12 -13.05
C LEU A 197 2.87 -2.58 -13.40
N TYR A 198 3.00 -1.25 -13.47
CA TYR A 198 4.19 -0.56 -13.93
C TYR A 198 4.54 0.64 -13.07
N VAL A 199 5.81 1.02 -13.12
CA VAL A 199 6.28 2.37 -12.79
C VAL A 199 6.78 3.02 -14.08
N ILE A 200 6.30 4.23 -14.34
CA ILE A 200 6.58 5.02 -15.54
C ILE A 200 7.27 6.32 -15.12
N SER A 201 8.31 6.70 -15.86
CA SER A 201 8.85 8.05 -15.87
C SER A 201 8.03 8.87 -16.87
N PRO A 202 7.13 9.75 -16.41
CA PRO A 202 6.28 10.56 -17.29
C PRO A 202 7.11 11.54 -18.13
N ASP A 203 6.71 11.76 -19.37
CA ASP A 203 7.27 12.84 -20.19
C ASP A 203 6.75 14.21 -19.73
N ASP A 204 5.46 14.27 -19.37
CA ASP A 204 4.81 15.44 -18.81
C ASP A 204 3.89 15.04 -17.64
N ILE A 205 4.26 15.45 -16.43
CA ILE A 205 3.48 15.17 -15.23
C ILE A 205 2.10 15.86 -15.23
N SER A 206 1.91 16.90 -16.07
CA SER A 206 0.63 17.60 -16.17
C SER A 206 -0.46 16.77 -16.85
N GLU A 207 -0.12 15.67 -17.54
CA GLU A 207 -1.12 14.74 -18.07
C GLU A 207 -1.99 14.10 -16.98
N LEU A 208 -1.55 14.11 -15.72
CA LEU A 208 -2.39 13.72 -14.58
C LEU A 208 -3.67 14.58 -14.46
N ASP A 209 -3.66 15.82 -14.96
CA ASP A 209 -4.83 16.71 -14.96
C ASP A 209 -5.92 16.25 -15.95
N LEU A 210 -5.58 15.36 -16.89
CA LEU A 210 -6.53 14.73 -17.81
C LEU A 210 -7.28 13.56 -17.14
N LEU A 211 -6.78 13.10 -15.99
CA LEU A 211 -7.31 11.97 -15.26
C LEU A 211 -8.29 12.41 -14.17
N LYS A 212 -9.16 11.49 -13.76
CA LYS A 212 -10.20 11.76 -12.77
C LYS A 212 -9.64 11.61 -11.37
N PRO A 213 -9.82 12.58 -10.47
CA PRO A 213 -9.57 12.36 -9.05
C PRO A 213 -10.56 11.34 -8.48
N ALA A 214 -10.18 10.67 -7.39
CA ALA A 214 -10.97 9.60 -6.76
C ALA A 214 -12.48 9.89 -6.59
N ASN A 215 -12.88 11.10 -6.17
CA ASN A 215 -14.29 11.45 -5.99
C ASN A 215 -15.08 11.47 -7.30
N GLU A 216 -14.48 12.01 -8.36
CA GLU A 216 -15.08 12.05 -9.69
C GLU A 216 -15.15 10.65 -10.28
N TYR A 217 -14.07 9.88 -10.16
CA TYR A 217 -14.03 8.49 -10.61
C TYR A 217 -15.04 7.62 -9.87
N MET A 218 -15.26 7.82 -8.57
CA MET A 218 -16.31 7.10 -7.82
C MET A 218 -17.69 7.34 -8.43
N THR A 219 -18.03 8.59 -8.74
CA THR A 219 -19.31 8.93 -9.37
C THR A 219 -19.44 8.26 -10.74
N TYR A 220 -18.40 8.35 -11.57
CA TYR A 220 -18.34 7.71 -12.89
C TYR A 220 -18.46 6.17 -12.79
N GLY A 221 -17.69 5.56 -11.88
CA GLY A 221 -17.62 4.11 -11.70
C GLY A 221 -18.93 3.51 -11.19
N VAL A 222 -19.65 4.21 -10.31
CA VAL A 222 -21.00 3.79 -9.86
C VAL A 222 -21.97 3.73 -11.04
N GLU A 223 -22.00 4.76 -11.89
CA GLU A 223 -22.89 4.81 -13.05
C GLU A 223 -22.53 3.74 -14.09
N LYS A 224 -21.23 3.56 -14.35
CA LYS A 224 -20.73 2.50 -15.23
C LYS A 224 -21.09 1.11 -14.72
N ALA A 225 -20.88 0.83 -13.43
CA ALA A 225 -21.23 -0.46 -12.81
C ALA A 225 -22.74 -0.76 -12.88
N LYS A 226 -23.60 0.23 -12.59
CA LYS A 226 -25.06 0.10 -12.72
C LYS A 226 -25.47 -0.21 -14.16
N HIS A 227 -24.86 0.46 -15.13
CA HIS A 227 -25.14 0.21 -16.55
C HIS A 227 -24.79 -1.22 -16.97
N GLU A 228 -23.63 -1.73 -16.54
CA GLU A 228 -23.22 -3.11 -16.86
C GLU A 228 -24.09 -4.16 -16.16
N LEU A 229 -24.57 -3.89 -14.95
CA LEU A 229 -25.56 -4.76 -14.28
C LEU A 229 -26.90 -4.78 -15.04
N GLY A 230 -27.37 -3.63 -15.53
CA GLY A 230 -28.61 -3.55 -16.33
C GLY A 230 -28.56 -4.39 -17.61
N LYS A 231 -27.40 -4.47 -18.27
CA LYS A 231 -27.20 -5.36 -19.43
C LYS A 231 -27.32 -6.83 -19.08
N LYS A 232 -26.86 -7.25 -17.90
CA LYS A 232 -26.91 -8.67 -17.47
C LYS A 232 -28.32 -9.15 -17.15
N VAL A 233 -29.21 -8.28 -16.66
CA VAL A 233 -30.61 -8.64 -16.36
C VAL A 233 -31.46 -8.77 -17.63
N SER A 234 -31.03 -8.17 -18.73
CA SER A 234 -31.76 -8.14 -20.02
C SER A 234 -31.38 -9.27 -21.00
N LYS A 235 -30.47 -10.17 -20.61
CA LYS A 235 -30.06 -11.36 -21.39
C LYS A 235 -30.60 -12.63 -20.76
#